data_AF-A0A7X8JP62-F1
#
_entry.id   AF-A0A7X8JP62-F1
#
_cell.length_a   1.000
_cell.length_b   1.000
_cell.length_c   1.000
_cell.angle_alpha   90.00
_cell.angle_beta   90.00
_cell.angle_gamma   90.00
#
_symmetry.space_group_name_H-M   'P 1'
#
loop_
_entity.id
_entity.type
_entity.pdbx_description
1 polymer ?
#
loop_
_entity_poly.entity_id
_entity_poly.type
_entity_poly.pdbx_seq_one_letter_code
_entity_poly.pdbx_strand_id
1 'polypeptide(L)'
;QISSIIDLKKINGKQFEALKLLIEQDFKCAYSLKPISINHVINGAVEIDHIIPISLSFDDSMANKVAVLSIENQKKGQFTPYQYLKSGRGSISYDEFKTWVLNNSSFKKKKRDNLLYEGEPRQDLKGFINRNLVDTRYASKKVLNLLQDYFKENGLGTKVSVIKGSFTHAFRKKAKLDKDRNATYAHHAQDALIVAGLSNTDLIKKVNKLIKEDGELFDDKEVLQEYKDKLVNIKTGEIIQEEDFKTTQYFRFIKNIEKVQPKYSHKVDRKPNRMLYDQQIKSTRERDGKIFIITKYKNIYGKGAGNSGEKLKKKILEKPEDLLMYHHDPQTFNKLKEIIECYPDSKNPFADYFAEHGLIKKYSKKNKGPAIYDVKFYDGSLGSHRQNLKQRGKNMSVFLSIKSMRADFYLDDGLYKFISVPYDMITKKGKEFYIDMEKYAQAKKNKKISEDARFLFSLYTGEMFCYEKDWDWYELFYNCVNNDTKNVIETRYVDRPSPGNTQGKRMISIGKKIKNLTKYHVDILGNKFETQQEYFLEKIGV
;
A
#
# COMPACT_ATOMS: atom_id res chain seq x y z
N GLN A 1 18.76 -33.91 -21.31
CA GLN A 1 17.76 -33.44 -22.28
C GLN A 1 17.68 -31.91 -22.42
N ILE A 2 17.88 -31.12 -21.36
CA ILE A 2 17.90 -29.64 -21.48
C ILE A 2 19.22 -29.11 -22.08
N SER A 3 20.36 -29.73 -21.74
CA SER A 3 21.68 -29.33 -22.27
C SER A 3 21.77 -29.45 -23.80
N SER A 4 21.17 -30.49 -24.39
CA SER A 4 21.23 -30.75 -25.83
C SER A 4 20.35 -29.82 -26.69
N ILE A 5 19.45 -29.02 -26.08
CA ILE A 5 18.58 -28.07 -26.81
C ILE A 5 19.11 -26.64 -26.69
N ILE A 6 19.94 -26.36 -25.68
CA ILE A 6 20.54 -25.04 -25.45
C ILE A 6 21.61 -24.72 -26.53
N ASP A 7 22.21 -25.74 -27.15
CA ASP A 7 23.32 -25.56 -28.10
C ASP A 7 22.94 -24.99 -29.48
N LEU A 8 21.66 -24.75 -29.77
CA LEU A 8 21.25 -24.28 -31.12
C LEU A 8 20.51 -22.93 -31.15
N LYS A 9 20.21 -22.27 -30.01
CA LYS A 9 19.66 -20.89 -29.98
C LYS A 9 20.12 -20.13 -28.74
N LYS A 10 20.55 -18.86 -28.88
CA LYS A 10 20.83 -17.95 -27.75
C LYS A 10 19.54 -17.66 -26.97
N ILE A 11 19.24 -18.45 -25.95
CA ILE A 11 18.10 -18.26 -25.04
C ILE A 11 18.41 -17.09 -24.10
N ASN A 12 17.50 -16.12 -23.98
CA ASN A 12 17.67 -15.00 -23.05
C ASN A 12 17.24 -15.35 -21.61
N GLY A 13 17.61 -14.53 -20.62
CA GLY A 13 17.34 -14.81 -19.22
C GLY A 13 15.86 -15.05 -18.87
N LYS A 14 14.93 -14.35 -19.54
CA LYS A 14 13.48 -14.56 -19.34
C LYS A 14 13.02 -15.90 -19.92
N GLN A 15 13.52 -16.28 -21.09
CA GLN A 15 13.20 -17.58 -21.69
C GLN A 15 13.77 -18.73 -20.85
N PHE A 16 14.95 -18.55 -20.25
CA PHE A 16 15.51 -19.52 -19.31
C PHE A 16 14.65 -19.68 -18.05
N GLU A 17 14.18 -18.57 -17.46
CA GLU A 17 13.27 -18.60 -16.32
C GLU A 17 11.93 -19.26 -16.68
N ALA A 18 11.37 -18.97 -17.87
CA ALA A 18 10.15 -19.61 -18.36
C ALA A 18 10.33 -21.13 -18.54
N LEU A 19 11.46 -21.58 -19.07
CA LEU A 19 11.76 -23.01 -19.19
C LEU A 19 11.87 -23.70 -17.83
N LYS A 20 12.49 -23.05 -16.85
CA LYS A 20 12.56 -23.56 -15.47
C LYS A 20 11.17 -23.74 -14.86
N LEU A 21 10.28 -22.77 -15.08
CA LEU A 21 8.88 -22.84 -14.64
C LEU A 21 8.10 -23.93 -15.38
N LEU A 22 8.33 -24.13 -16.67
CA LEU A 22 7.68 -25.19 -17.44
C LEU A 22 8.08 -26.58 -16.98
N ILE A 23 9.33 -26.80 -16.56
CA ILE A 23 9.76 -28.06 -15.96
C ILE A 23 8.97 -28.34 -14.67
N GLU A 24 8.81 -27.34 -13.80
CA GLU A 24 7.98 -27.45 -12.59
C GLU A 24 6.49 -27.71 -12.91
N GLN A 25 6.04 -27.30 -14.09
CA GLN A 25 4.64 -27.37 -14.53
C GLN A 25 4.35 -28.55 -15.47
N ASP A 26 5.27 -29.49 -15.64
CA ASP A 26 5.13 -30.62 -16.57
C ASP A 26 4.84 -30.14 -18.01
N PHE A 27 5.54 -29.09 -18.45
CA PHE A 27 5.39 -28.45 -19.76
C PHE A 27 3.94 -28.04 -20.10
N LYS A 28 3.13 -27.69 -19.09
CA LYS A 28 1.77 -27.20 -19.27
C LYS A 28 1.65 -25.73 -18.90
N CYS A 29 0.77 -25.02 -19.61
CA CYS A 29 0.33 -23.69 -19.22
C CYS A 29 -0.38 -23.76 -17.87
N ALA A 30 0.04 -22.96 -16.88
CA ALA A 30 -0.55 -23.04 -15.55
C ALA A 30 -2.05 -22.74 -15.52
N TYR A 31 -2.59 -21.89 -16.41
CA TYR A 31 -3.99 -21.46 -16.36
C TYR A 31 -4.92 -22.11 -17.37
N SER A 32 -4.37 -22.77 -18.39
CA SER A 32 -5.18 -23.47 -19.39
C SER A 32 -4.90 -24.96 -19.47
N LEU A 33 -3.87 -25.44 -18.77
CA LEU A 33 -3.34 -26.81 -18.81
C LEU A 33 -2.94 -27.30 -20.22
N LYS A 34 -2.97 -26.41 -21.22
CA LYS A 34 -2.53 -26.71 -22.59
C LYS A 34 -1.04 -27.01 -22.59
N PRO A 35 -0.59 -28.01 -23.36
CA PRO A 35 0.83 -28.31 -23.49
C PRO A 35 1.57 -27.13 -24.13
N ILE A 36 2.75 -26.83 -23.60
CA ILE A 36 3.67 -25.80 -24.06
C ILE A 36 4.97 -26.47 -24.45
N SER A 37 5.32 -26.42 -25.74
CA SER A 37 6.63 -26.88 -26.20
C SER A 37 7.68 -25.76 -26.11
N ILE A 38 8.96 -26.14 -26.17
CA ILE A 38 10.09 -25.19 -26.14
C ILE A 38 9.98 -24.16 -27.28
N ASN A 39 9.46 -24.55 -28.45
CA ASN A 39 9.23 -23.64 -29.57
C ASN A 39 8.26 -22.51 -29.22
N HIS A 40 7.27 -22.75 -28.37
CA HIS A 40 6.36 -21.69 -27.91
C HIS A 40 7.09 -20.63 -27.07
N VAL A 41 8.07 -21.04 -26.27
CA VAL A 41 8.91 -20.12 -25.46
C VAL A 41 9.83 -19.29 -26.36
N ILE A 42 10.46 -19.92 -27.34
CA ILE A 42 11.36 -19.26 -28.29
C ILE A 42 10.60 -18.22 -29.13
N ASN A 43 9.39 -18.56 -29.57
CA ASN A 43 8.55 -17.70 -30.41
C ASN A 43 7.79 -16.61 -29.61
N GLY A 44 7.99 -16.52 -28.29
CA GLY A 44 7.39 -15.48 -27.45
C GLY A 44 5.90 -15.67 -27.13
N ALA A 45 5.36 -16.87 -27.33
CA ALA A 45 3.95 -17.19 -27.03
C ALA A 45 3.71 -17.47 -25.53
N VAL A 46 4.77 -17.47 -24.72
CA VAL A 46 4.77 -17.77 -23.29
C VAL A 46 5.25 -16.55 -22.52
N GLU A 47 4.50 -16.19 -21.49
CA GLU A 47 4.85 -15.15 -20.54
C GLU A 47 5.03 -15.75 -19.14
N ILE A 48 5.85 -15.07 -18.33
CA ILE A 48 5.96 -15.36 -16.90
C ILE A 48 4.94 -14.46 -16.20
N ASP A 49 3.96 -15.07 -15.57
CA ASP A 49 2.96 -14.36 -14.77
C ASP A 49 3.25 -14.47 -13.26
N HIS A 50 2.87 -13.43 -12.54
CA HIS A 50 2.83 -13.45 -11.08
C HIS A 50 1.49 -14.01 -10.60
N ILE A 51 1.54 -15.16 -9.93
CA ILE A 51 0.36 -15.89 -9.42
C ILE A 51 -0.57 -14.93 -8.66
N ILE A 52 -0.04 -14.34 -7.59
CA ILE A 52 -0.64 -13.18 -6.93
C ILE A 52 -0.03 -11.92 -7.56
N PRO A 53 -0.83 -10.95 -8.05
CA PRO A 53 -0.31 -9.78 -8.72
C PRO A 53 0.79 -9.07 -7.92
N ILE A 54 1.93 -8.80 -8.56
CA ILE A 54 3.10 -8.19 -7.90
C ILE A 54 2.77 -6.85 -7.23
N SER A 55 1.81 -6.10 -7.80
CA SER A 55 1.30 -4.84 -7.24
C SER A 55 0.62 -4.99 -5.87
N LEU A 56 0.23 -6.21 -5.50
CA LEU A 56 -0.43 -6.56 -4.25
C LEU A 56 0.51 -7.38 -3.34
N SER A 57 1.18 -8.41 -3.87
CA SER A 57 2.01 -9.31 -3.08
C SER A 57 3.41 -8.79 -2.79
N PHE A 58 3.93 -7.91 -3.65
CA PHE A 58 5.34 -7.51 -3.71
C PHE A 58 6.32 -8.71 -3.77
N ASP A 59 5.85 -9.88 -4.20
CA ASP A 59 6.62 -11.12 -4.28
C ASP A 59 7.08 -11.38 -5.72
N ASP A 60 8.35 -11.08 -6.00
CA ASP A 60 9.00 -11.41 -7.29
C ASP A 60 9.76 -12.75 -7.23
N SER A 61 9.63 -13.52 -6.15
CA SER A 61 10.30 -14.82 -6.04
C SER A 61 9.71 -15.85 -7.00
N MET A 62 10.49 -16.87 -7.33
CA MET A 62 10.04 -18.02 -8.13
C MET A 62 8.79 -18.69 -7.57
N ALA A 63 8.52 -18.58 -6.27
CA ALA A 63 7.33 -19.14 -5.63
C ALA A 63 6.03 -18.39 -6.00
N ASN A 64 6.12 -17.17 -6.52
CA ASN A 64 4.99 -16.40 -7.02
C ASN A 64 4.96 -16.32 -8.55
N LYS A 65 5.75 -17.12 -9.26
CA LYS A 65 5.84 -17.09 -10.73
C LYS A 65 5.39 -18.41 -11.37
N VAL A 66 4.74 -18.31 -12.52
CA VAL A 66 4.36 -19.42 -13.40
C VAL A 66 4.51 -19.05 -14.87
N ALA A 67 4.79 -20.05 -15.71
CA ALA A 67 4.80 -19.90 -17.16
C ALA A 67 3.40 -20.15 -17.73
N VAL A 68 2.90 -19.22 -18.53
CA VAL A 68 1.55 -19.27 -19.09
C VAL A 68 1.55 -18.77 -20.53
N LEU A 69 0.54 -19.16 -21.32
CA LEU A 69 0.34 -18.56 -22.63
C LEU A 69 0.00 -17.07 -22.46
N SER A 70 0.55 -16.20 -23.31
CA SER A 70 0.38 -14.74 -23.20
C SER A 70 -1.10 -14.33 -23.18
N ILE A 71 -1.95 -15.03 -23.94
CA ILE A 71 -3.41 -14.79 -23.96
C ILE A 71 -4.06 -15.03 -22.59
N GLU A 72 -3.62 -16.04 -21.84
CA GLU A 72 -4.16 -16.37 -20.53
C GLU A 72 -3.67 -15.38 -19.46
N ASN A 73 -2.42 -14.93 -19.56
CA ASN A 73 -1.90 -13.87 -18.70
C ASN A 73 -2.69 -12.56 -18.86
N GLN A 74 -2.91 -12.13 -20.10
CA GLN A 74 -3.67 -10.92 -20.42
C GLN A 74 -5.12 -11.02 -19.94
N LYS A 75 -5.77 -12.17 -20.11
CA LYS A 75 -7.12 -12.42 -19.62
C LYS A 75 -7.18 -12.42 -18.09
N LYS A 76 -6.20 -13.00 -17.40
CA LYS A 76 -6.12 -13.00 -15.93
C LYS A 76 -6.02 -11.58 -15.41
N GLY A 77 -5.05 -10.80 -15.88
CA GLY A 77 -4.82 -9.43 -15.42
C GLY A 77 -4.45 -9.36 -13.93
N GLN A 78 -4.95 -8.34 -13.22
CA GLN A 78 -4.62 -8.10 -11.79
C GLN A 78 -5.48 -8.92 -10.82
N PHE A 79 -5.76 -10.18 -11.15
CA PHE A 79 -6.56 -11.12 -10.35
C PHE A 79 -5.73 -12.34 -9.95
N THR A 80 -6.11 -13.04 -8.89
CA THR A 80 -5.53 -14.35 -8.52
C THR A 80 -6.05 -15.44 -9.46
N PRO A 81 -5.43 -16.64 -9.50
CA PRO A 81 -5.96 -17.76 -10.29
C PRO A 81 -7.40 -18.12 -9.90
N TYR A 82 -7.71 -18.11 -8.59
CA TYR A 82 -9.07 -18.32 -8.09
C TYR A 82 -10.07 -17.32 -8.68
N GLN A 83 -9.80 -16.03 -8.54
CA GLN A 83 -10.67 -14.96 -9.05
C GLN A 83 -10.79 -15.01 -10.58
N TYR A 84 -9.70 -15.31 -11.28
CA TYR A 84 -9.69 -15.44 -12.73
C TYR A 84 -10.57 -16.60 -13.21
N LEU A 85 -10.33 -17.80 -12.71
CA LEU A 85 -11.02 -19.00 -13.15
C LEU A 85 -12.50 -18.99 -12.72
N LYS A 86 -12.83 -18.52 -11.51
CA LYS A 86 -14.23 -18.35 -11.08
C LYS A 86 -15.00 -17.25 -11.83
N SER A 87 -14.30 -16.30 -12.48
CA SER A 87 -14.95 -15.29 -13.31
C SER A 87 -15.47 -15.81 -14.66
N GLY A 88 -15.16 -17.06 -15.02
CA GLY A 88 -15.54 -17.65 -16.32
C GLY A 88 -14.71 -17.15 -17.51
N ARG A 89 -13.68 -16.32 -17.27
CA ARG A 89 -12.75 -15.86 -18.31
C ARG A 89 -11.70 -16.92 -18.70
N GLY A 90 -11.45 -17.88 -17.81
CA GLY A 90 -10.49 -18.96 -17.99
C GLY A 90 -10.97 -20.02 -18.97
N SER A 91 -10.04 -20.75 -19.58
CA SER A 91 -10.36 -21.88 -20.46
C SER A 91 -10.69 -23.18 -19.70
N ILE A 92 -10.42 -23.23 -18.40
CA ILE A 92 -10.67 -24.37 -17.52
C ILE A 92 -11.44 -23.93 -16.28
N SER A 93 -12.01 -24.90 -15.56
CA SER A 93 -12.64 -24.64 -14.27
C SER A 93 -11.60 -24.46 -13.15
N TYR A 94 -11.98 -23.78 -12.06
CA TYR A 94 -11.10 -23.70 -10.89
C TYR A 94 -10.87 -25.06 -10.23
N ASP A 95 -11.85 -25.97 -10.27
CA ASP A 95 -11.73 -27.28 -9.62
C ASP A 95 -10.75 -28.20 -10.38
N GLU A 96 -10.74 -28.10 -11.70
CA GLU A 96 -9.73 -28.75 -12.57
C GLU A 96 -8.33 -28.21 -12.28
N PHE A 97 -8.19 -26.87 -12.23
CA PHE A 97 -6.93 -26.22 -11.85
C PHE A 97 -6.45 -26.65 -10.46
N LYS A 98 -7.35 -26.66 -9.46
CA LYS A 98 -7.04 -27.07 -8.09
C LYS A 98 -6.54 -28.51 -8.02
N THR A 99 -7.18 -29.41 -8.76
CA THR A 99 -6.75 -30.81 -8.87
C THR A 99 -5.35 -30.91 -9.47
N TRP A 100 -5.06 -30.17 -10.54
CA TRP A 100 -3.72 -30.14 -11.14
C TRP A 100 -2.65 -29.63 -10.17
N VAL A 101 -2.93 -28.54 -9.42
CA VAL A 101 -1.97 -28.00 -8.44
C VAL A 101 -1.69 -28.97 -7.29
N LEU A 102 -2.72 -29.65 -6.79
CA LEU A 102 -2.58 -30.62 -5.69
C LEU A 102 -1.82 -31.88 -6.11
N ASN A 103 -2.01 -32.33 -7.35
CA ASN A 103 -1.35 -33.51 -7.89
C ASN A 103 0.09 -33.24 -8.37
N ASN A 104 0.48 -31.98 -8.55
CA ASN A 104 1.84 -31.63 -8.96
C ASN A 104 2.80 -31.58 -7.75
N SER A 105 3.66 -32.60 -7.64
CA SER A 105 4.65 -32.73 -6.57
C SER A 105 5.83 -31.75 -6.70
N SER A 106 6.07 -31.19 -7.88
CA SER A 106 7.15 -30.23 -8.13
C SER A 106 6.91 -28.87 -7.47
N PHE A 107 5.65 -28.54 -7.16
CA PHE A 107 5.33 -27.28 -6.50
C PHE A 107 5.65 -27.32 -5.00
N LYS A 108 6.61 -26.48 -4.60
CA LYS A 108 6.90 -26.22 -3.18
C LYS A 108 5.68 -25.61 -2.48
N LYS A 109 5.59 -25.83 -1.16
CA LYS A 109 4.48 -25.36 -0.31
C LYS A 109 4.06 -23.91 -0.59
N LYS A 110 5.01 -22.96 -0.55
CA LYS A 110 4.72 -21.53 -0.81
C LYS A 110 4.07 -21.28 -2.17
N LYS A 111 4.50 -21.99 -3.23
CA LYS A 111 3.91 -21.86 -4.57
C LYS A 111 2.50 -22.46 -4.62
N ARG A 112 2.29 -23.62 -4.00
CA ARG A 112 0.94 -24.22 -3.88
C ARG A 112 -0.02 -23.30 -3.13
N ASP A 113 0.41 -22.75 -2.00
CA ASP A 113 -0.39 -21.83 -1.20
C ASP A 113 -0.79 -20.59 -2.01
N ASN A 114 0.12 -20.04 -2.82
CA ASN A 114 -0.17 -18.91 -3.71
C ASN A 114 -1.15 -19.28 -4.85
N LEU A 115 -0.97 -20.45 -5.48
CA LEU A 115 -1.82 -20.93 -6.57
C LEU A 115 -3.26 -21.18 -6.09
N LEU A 116 -3.40 -21.73 -4.88
CA LEU A 116 -4.68 -22.10 -4.26
C LEU A 116 -5.23 -21.03 -3.30
N TYR A 117 -4.72 -19.80 -3.36
CA TYR A 117 -5.21 -18.73 -2.49
C TYR A 117 -6.60 -18.26 -2.94
N GLU A 118 -7.60 -18.55 -2.11
CA GLU A 118 -9.02 -18.25 -2.35
C GLU A 118 -9.50 -16.94 -1.67
N GLY A 119 -8.60 -16.24 -0.97
CA GLY A 119 -8.91 -14.96 -0.32
C GLY A 119 -8.87 -13.76 -1.27
N GLU A 120 -9.04 -12.57 -0.68
CA GLU A 120 -8.97 -11.29 -1.38
C GLU A 120 -7.63 -10.59 -1.08
N PRO A 121 -6.63 -10.58 -2.00
CA PRO A 121 -5.29 -10.08 -1.69
C PRO A 121 -5.28 -8.59 -1.29
N ARG A 122 -6.27 -7.82 -1.74
CA ARG A 122 -6.44 -6.41 -1.37
C ARG A 122 -6.82 -6.23 0.09
N GLN A 123 -7.55 -7.18 0.68
CA GLN A 123 -7.91 -7.17 2.09
C GLN A 123 -6.77 -7.72 2.95
N ASP A 124 -6.06 -8.72 2.44
CA ASP A 124 -4.97 -9.42 3.16
C ASP A 124 -3.57 -8.81 2.94
N LEU A 125 -3.49 -7.60 2.37
CA LEU A 125 -2.26 -6.96 1.91
C LEU A 125 -1.14 -6.94 2.98
N LYS A 126 -1.49 -6.68 4.24
CA LYS A 126 -0.54 -6.69 5.37
C LYS A 126 0.12 -8.05 5.57
N GLY A 127 -0.62 -9.15 5.38
CA GLY A 127 -0.12 -10.50 5.51
C GLY A 127 0.90 -10.86 4.41
N PHE A 128 0.62 -10.45 3.17
CA PHE A 128 1.53 -10.67 2.03
C PHE A 128 2.83 -9.86 2.16
N ILE A 129 2.73 -8.57 2.49
CA ILE A 129 3.90 -7.69 2.69
C ILE A 129 4.79 -8.26 3.81
N ASN A 130 4.21 -8.61 4.96
CA ASN A 130 4.97 -9.10 6.12
C ASN A 130 5.69 -10.44 5.85
N ARG A 131 5.13 -11.31 4.99
CA ARG A 131 5.74 -12.60 4.62
C ARG A 131 6.90 -12.48 3.63
N ASN A 132 6.91 -11.41 2.83
CA ASN A 132 7.86 -11.23 1.72
C ASN A 132 8.94 -10.17 1.98
N LEU A 133 8.95 -9.53 3.15
CA LEU A 133 10.03 -8.62 3.60
C LEU A 133 11.35 -9.39 3.81
N VAL A 134 12.11 -9.59 2.73
CA VAL A 134 13.52 -10.05 2.75
C VAL A 134 14.46 -8.90 3.10
N ASP A 135 14.10 -7.68 2.71
CA ASP A 135 14.94 -6.48 2.84
C ASP A 135 15.32 -6.13 4.28
N THR A 136 14.47 -6.44 5.26
CA THR A 136 14.77 -6.20 6.69
C THR A 136 15.95 -7.04 7.18
N ARG A 137 16.10 -8.28 6.70
CA ARG A 137 17.23 -9.15 7.07
C ARG A 137 18.55 -8.67 6.47
N TYR A 138 18.52 -8.27 5.20
CA TYR A 138 19.70 -7.76 4.52
C TYR A 138 20.20 -6.45 5.14
N ALA A 139 19.30 -5.49 5.36
CA ALA A 139 19.63 -4.21 5.98
C ALA A 139 20.25 -4.40 7.37
N SER A 140 19.65 -5.24 8.23
CA SER A 140 20.20 -5.54 9.56
C SER A 140 21.60 -6.16 9.50
N LYS A 141 21.85 -7.09 8.57
CA LYS A 141 23.18 -7.71 8.41
C LYS A 141 24.23 -6.70 7.97
N LYS A 142 23.88 -5.79 7.04
CA LYS A 142 24.81 -4.75 6.57
C LYS A 142 25.13 -3.74 7.67
N VAL A 143 24.13 -3.30 8.45
CA VAL A 143 24.35 -2.40 9.59
C VAL A 143 25.19 -3.07 10.67
N LEU A 144 24.95 -4.34 10.98
CA LEU A 144 25.75 -5.10 11.93
C LEU A 144 27.23 -5.10 11.54
N ASN A 145 27.53 -5.53 10.31
CA ASN A 145 28.91 -5.62 9.82
C ASN A 145 29.58 -4.25 9.85
N LEU A 146 28.88 -3.22 9.34
CA LEU A 146 29.39 -1.85 9.33
C LEU A 146 29.78 -1.35 10.73
N LEU A 147 28.93 -1.59 11.73
CA LEU A 147 29.22 -1.15 13.10
C LEU A 147 30.37 -1.93 13.73
N GLN A 148 30.44 -3.24 13.51
CA GLN A 148 31.55 -4.08 13.99
C GLN A 148 32.88 -3.63 13.39
N ASP A 149 32.91 -3.40 12.08
CA ASP A 149 34.09 -2.91 11.37
C ASP A 149 34.48 -1.53 11.88
N TYR A 150 33.52 -0.59 12.00
CA TYR A 150 33.76 0.75 12.50
C TYR A 150 34.40 0.75 13.91
N PHE A 151 33.84 0.02 14.87
CA PHE A 151 34.40 0.01 16.23
C PHE A 151 35.78 -0.66 16.28
N LYS A 152 35.97 -1.74 15.50
CA LYS A 152 37.25 -2.45 15.43
C LYS A 152 38.36 -1.57 14.84
N GLU A 153 38.13 -0.97 13.68
CA GLU A 153 39.12 -0.15 12.97
C GLU A 153 39.47 1.14 13.74
N ASN A 154 38.55 1.66 14.55
CA ASN A 154 38.80 2.85 15.39
C ASN A 154 39.31 2.51 16.80
N GLY A 155 39.61 1.24 17.11
CA GLY A 155 40.12 0.83 18.44
C GLY A 155 39.12 1.06 19.59
N LEU A 156 37.81 1.13 19.28
CA LEU A 156 36.76 1.38 20.25
C LEU A 156 36.27 0.06 20.88
N GLY A 157 36.29 -0.04 22.21
CA GLY A 157 35.89 -1.24 22.97
C GLY A 157 34.39 -1.58 22.95
N THR A 158 33.60 -1.02 22.04
CA THR A 158 32.16 -1.24 21.96
C THR A 158 31.84 -2.58 21.31
N LYS A 159 31.12 -3.43 22.05
CA LYS A 159 30.66 -4.74 21.53
C LYS A 159 29.32 -4.58 20.81
N VAL A 160 29.26 -5.06 19.58
CA VAL A 160 28.02 -5.09 18.78
C VAL A 160 27.52 -6.52 18.67
N SER A 161 26.31 -6.77 19.17
CA SER A 161 25.65 -8.07 19.17
C SER A 161 24.23 -7.96 18.61
N VAL A 162 23.64 -9.11 18.28
CA VAL A 162 22.27 -9.21 17.75
C VAL A 162 21.48 -10.21 18.57
N ILE A 163 20.20 -9.91 18.78
CA ILE A 163 19.25 -10.81 19.42
C ILE A 163 18.19 -11.24 18.40
N LYS A 164 17.90 -12.54 18.34
CA LYS A 164 16.86 -13.09 17.45
C LYS A 164 15.46 -12.62 17.91
N GLY A 165 14.59 -12.29 16.94
CA GLY A 165 13.23 -11.85 17.23
C GLY A 165 12.32 -12.90 17.89
N SER A 166 12.62 -14.19 17.73
CA SER A 166 11.92 -15.26 18.45
C SER A 166 12.18 -15.21 19.96
N PHE A 167 13.40 -14.86 20.36
CA PHE A 167 13.78 -14.73 21.76
C PHE A 167 13.13 -13.50 22.41
N THR A 168 13.10 -12.37 21.71
CA THR A 168 12.36 -11.17 22.19
C THR A 168 10.85 -11.43 22.28
N HIS A 169 10.29 -12.21 21.37
CA HIS A 169 8.88 -12.61 21.43
C HIS A 169 8.58 -13.51 22.63
N ALA A 170 9.39 -14.56 22.85
CA ALA A 170 9.24 -15.44 24.00
C ALA A 170 9.42 -14.68 25.32
N PHE A 171 10.37 -13.74 25.38
CA PHE A 171 10.54 -12.83 26.51
C PHE A 171 9.28 -12.00 26.77
N ARG A 172 8.67 -11.38 25.74
CA ARG A 172 7.42 -10.60 25.90
C ARG A 172 6.28 -11.45 26.47
N LYS A 173 6.09 -12.68 25.97
CA LYS A 173 5.03 -13.59 26.42
C LYS A 173 5.21 -13.92 27.90
N LYS A 174 6.41 -14.34 28.30
CA LYS A 174 6.74 -14.65 29.71
C LYS A 174 6.65 -13.42 30.63
N ALA A 175 7.12 -12.28 30.15
CA ALA A 175 7.06 -11.02 30.91
C ALA A 175 5.66 -10.38 30.94
N LYS A 176 4.66 -10.96 30.25
CA LYS A 176 3.29 -10.43 30.09
C LYS A 176 3.30 -8.97 29.61
N LEU A 177 4.08 -8.70 28.57
CA LEU A 177 4.20 -7.38 27.94
C LEU A 177 3.29 -7.33 26.71
N ASP A 178 2.13 -6.70 26.86
CA ASP A 178 1.14 -6.57 25.80
C ASP A 178 1.73 -5.88 24.56
N LYS A 179 1.31 -6.32 23.38
CA LYS A 179 1.75 -5.79 22.09
C LYS A 179 0.54 -5.51 21.22
N ASP A 180 -0.08 -4.35 21.41
CA ASP A 180 -1.09 -3.88 20.46
C ASP A 180 -0.46 -2.98 19.39
N ARG A 181 -0.18 -3.58 18.23
CA ARG A 181 0.38 -2.89 17.06
C ARG A 181 -0.58 -1.89 16.43
N ASN A 182 -1.87 -1.97 16.74
CA ASN A 182 -2.89 -1.07 16.22
C ASN A 182 -3.15 0.10 17.18
N ALA A 183 -2.86 -0.06 18.47
CA ALA A 183 -3.09 0.97 19.48
C ALA A 183 -1.94 1.98 19.62
N THR A 184 -0.67 1.55 19.52
CA THR A 184 0.47 2.44 19.80
C THR A 184 1.76 2.00 19.09
N TYR A 185 2.68 2.94 18.85
CA TYR A 185 4.06 2.71 18.42
C TYR A 185 5.03 2.47 19.60
N ALA A 186 4.60 2.67 20.86
CA ALA A 186 5.43 2.48 22.05
C ALA A 186 6.07 1.08 22.13
N HIS A 187 5.42 0.08 21.56
CA HIS A 187 5.91 -1.30 21.50
C HIS A 187 7.27 -1.44 20.79
N HIS A 188 7.66 -0.51 19.90
CA HIS A 188 8.98 -0.48 19.27
C HIS A 188 10.09 -0.07 20.25
N ALA A 189 9.85 0.98 21.05
CA ALA A 189 10.77 1.40 22.11
C ALA A 189 10.90 0.31 23.19
N GLN A 190 9.78 -0.33 23.53
CA GLN A 190 9.77 -1.47 24.43
C GLN A 190 10.58 -2.66 23.89
N ASP A 191 10.41 -3.01 22.60
CA ASP A 191 11.21 -4.05 21.95
C ASP A 191 12.71 -3.72 22.00
N ALA A 192 13.09 -2.46 21.77
CA ALA A 192 14.48 -1.99 21.85
C ALA A 192 15.06 -2.10 23.27
N LEU A 193 14.28 -1.78 24.31
CA LEU A 193 14.71 -1.97 25.69
C LEU A 193 14.81 -3.45 26.07
N ILE A 194 13.89 -4.30 25.61
CA ILE A 194 14.04 -5.75 25.82
C ILE A 194 15.38 -6.22 25.24
N VAL A 195 15.71 -5.79 24.02
CA VAL A 195 17.00 -6.09 23.40
C VAL A 195 18.16 -5.55 24.26
N ALA A 196 18.12 -4.29 24.68
CA ALA A 196 19.18 -3.67 25.49
C ALA A 196 19.38 -4.35 26.86
N GLY A 197 18.30 -4.73 27.52
CA GLY A 197 18.33 -5.38 28.84
C GLY A 197 18.82 -6.80 28.80
N LEU A 198 18.40 -7.54 27.77
CA LEU A 198 18.93 -8.86 27.51
C LEU A 198 20.45 -8.78 27.24
N SER A 199 20.91 -7.77 26.50
CA SER A 199 22.34 -7.49 26.24
C SER A 199 23.20 -7.26 27.50
N ASN A 200 22.62 -6.85 28.63
CA ASN A 200 23.33 -6.42 29.84
C ASN A 200 23.12 -7.30 31.08
N THR A 201 22.48 -8.47 30.97
CA THR A 201 22.18 -9.35 32.11
C THR A 201 22.96 -10.66 32.08
N ASP A 202 23.20 -11.27 33.26
CA ASP A 202 23.81 -12.61 33.39
C ASP A 202 23.04 -13.71 32.62
N LEU A 203 21.80 -13.41 32.22
CA LEU A 203 20.99 -14.20 31.29
C LEU A 203 21.70 -14.41 29.96
N ILE A 204 22.36 -13.40 29.41
CA ILE A 204 23.15 -13.56 28.17
C ILE A 204 24.45 -14.31 28.40
N LYS A 205 25.04 -14.32 29.61
CA LYS A 205 26.19 -15.20 29.87
C LYS A 205 25.76 -16.67 29.83
N LYS A 206 24.60 -17.01 30.41
CA LYS A 206 23.98 -18.35 30.30
C LYS A 206 23.61 -18.69 28.85
N VAL A 207 22.92 -17.79 28.15
CA VAL A 207 22.48 -17.99 26.76
C VAL A 207 23.65 -18.00 25.77
N ASN A 208 24.68 -17.16 25.93
CA ASN A 208 25.89 -17.21 25.11
C ASN A 208 26.73 -18.44 25.40
N LYS A 209 26.76 -18.95 26.63
CA LYS A 209 27.42 -20.24 26.94
C LYS A 209 26.73 -21.37 26.16
N LEU A 210 25.41 -21.38 26.17
CA LEU A 210 24.56 -22.30 25.41
C LEU A 210 24.69 -22.18 23.88
N ILE A 211 24.98 -20.98 23.36
CA ILE A 211 25.13 -20.73 21.92
C ILE A 211 26.57 -20.94 21.44
N LYS A 212 27.58 -20.75 22.32
CA LYS A 212 29.00 -20.86 21.97
C LYS A 212 29.52 -22.30 21.87
N GLU A 213 28.84 -23.28 22.48
CA GLU A 213 29.24 -24.69 22.40
C GLU A 213 29.00 -25.31 21.01
N ASP A 214 28.28 -24.64 20.11
CA ASP A 214 27.78 -25.20 18.86
C ASP A 214 28.40 -24.50 17.62
N GLY A 215 29.72 -24.31 17.64
CA GLY A 215 30.48 -23.46 16.73
C GLY A 215 30.18 -23.60 15.23
N GLU A 216 29.18 -22.88 14.73
CA GLU A 216 29.05 -22.44 13.34
C GLU A 216 27.93 -21.37 13.26
N LEU A 217 28.32 -20.12 12.98
CA LEU A 217 27.46 -18.93 13.12
C LEU A 217 26.35 -18.80 12.05
N PHE A 218 26.14 -19.79 11.20
CA PHE A 218 25.37 -19.59 9.96
C PHE A 218 24.62 -20.81 9.44
N ASP A 219 24.08 -21.71 10.27
CA ASP A 219 22.86 -22.39 9.84
C ASP A 219 21.97 -22.90 10.97
N ASP A 220 20.69 -22.96 10.60
CA ASP A 220 19.65 -23.81 11.17
C ASP A 220 18.73 -23.34 12.31
N LYS A 221 17.47 -23.73 12.08
CA LYS A 221 16.20 -23.22 12.62
C LYS A 221 15.77 -23.87 13.94
N GLU A 222 16.61 -24.66 14.57
CA GLU A 222 16.14 -25.71 15.47
C GLU A 222 17.02 -25.90 16.71
N VAL A 223 17.35 -24.81 17.42
CA VAL A 223 18.05 -24.96 18.71
C VAL A 223 17.15 -24.60 19.89
N LEU A 224 16.29 -23.59 19.78
CA LEU A 224 15.39 -23.19 20.88
C LEU A 224 13.93 -23.32 20.43
N GLN A 225 13.16 -24.21 21.08
CA GLN A 225 11.72 -24.38 20.86
C GLN A 225 10.92 -24.17 22.16
N GLU A 226 9.65 -23.79 22.00
CA GLU A 226 8.70 -23.67 23.10
C GLU A 226 8.01 -25.02 23.32
N TYR A 227 8.16 -25.59 24.51
CA TYR A 227 7.49 -26.83 24.90
C TYR A 227 6.89 -26.67 26.29
N LYS A 228 5.55 -26.84 26.41
CA LYS A 228 4.79 -26.68 27.67
C LYS A 228 5.15 -25.40 28.43
N ASP A 229 5.11 -24.26 27.73
CA ASP A 229 5.45 -22.90 28.24
C ASP A 229 6.89 -22.70 28.73
N LYS A 230 7.80 -23.63 28.42
CA LYS A 230 9.22 -23.54 28.72
C LYS A 230 10.03 -23.33 27.43
N LEU A 231 11.08 -22.49 27.53
CA LEU A 231 12.04 -22.31 26.44
C LEU A 231 13.07 -23.42 26.60
N VAL A 232 13.10 -24.35 25.65
CA VAL A 232 13.95 -25.54 25.70
C VAL A 232 14.98 -25.45 24.59
N ASN A 233 16.25 -25.62 24.94
CA ASN A 233 17.26 -25.93 23.95
C ASN A 233 17.07 -27.39 23.54
N ILE A 234 16.55 -27.63 22.33
CA ILE A 234 16.22 -28.98 21.85
C ILE A 234 17.46 -29.83 21.54
N LYS A 235 18.66 -29.22 21.46
CA LYS A 235 19.92 -29.95 21.32
C LYS A 235 20.54 -30.31 22.67
N THR A 236 20.50 -29.41 23.66
CA THR A 236 21.15 -29.64 24.97
C THR A 236 20.20 -30.11 26.07
N GLY A 237 18.88 -30.02 25.85
CA GLY A 237 17.86 -30.30 26.86
C GLY A 237 17.73 -29.22 27.95
N GLU A 238 18.51 -28.13 27.88
CA GLU A 238 18.48 -27.08 28.89
C GLU A 238 17.17 -26.27 28.84
N ILE A 239 16.62 -25.99 30.02
CA ILE A 239 15.33 -25.33 30.21
C ILE A 239 15.54 -23.96 30.84
N ILE A 240 15.09 -22.90 30.18
CA ILE A 240 15.08 -21.55 30.77
C ILE A 240 13.80 -21.38 31.62
N GLN A 241 13.98 -21.31 32.94
CA GLN A 241 12.89 -21.28 33.92
C GLN A 241 12.33 -19.86 34.11
N GLU A 242 11.15 -19.74 34.74
CA GLU A 242 10.50 -18.46 35.00
C GLU A 242 11.27 -17.61 36.03
N GLU A 243 11.94 -18.25 37.00
CA GLU A 243 12.85 -17.59 37.95
C GLU A 243 14.03 -16.86 37.27
N ASP A 244 14.54 -17.35 36.14
CA ASP A 244 15.63 -16.68 35.43
C ASP A 244 15.21 -15.31 34.86
N PHE A 245 13.89 -15.08 34.71
CA PHE A 245 13.31 -13.81 34.28
C PHE A 245 12.83 -12.93 35.45
N LYS A 246 13.21 -13.23 36.70
CA LYS A 246 12.87 -12.44 37.90
C LYS A 246 14.06 -11.60 38.37
N THR A 247 14.47 -10.55 37.64
CA THR A 247 15.39 -9.50 38.16
C THR A 247 14.68 -8.16 38.41
N THR A 248 13.95 -8.17 39.52
CA THR A 248 13.43 -7.14 40.46
C THR A 248 13.32 -5.63 40.14
N GLN A 249 14.12 -4.98 39.28
CA GLN A 249 13.99 -3.53 38.99
C GLN A 249 13.86 -3.20 37.50
N TYR A 250 14.62 -3.89 36.66
CA TYR A 250 14.59 -3.72 35.20
C TYR A 250 13.25 -4.13 34.60
N PHE A 251 12.67 -5.23 35.10
CA PHE A 251 11.35 -5.70 34.68
C PHE A 251 10.22 -4.73 35.05
N ARG A 252 10.30 -4.08 36.21
CA ARG A 252 9.36 -3.03 36.62
C ARG A 252 9.47 -1.80 35.72
N PHE A 253 10.69 -1.44 35.29
CA PHE A 253 10.91 -0.35 34.34
C PHE A 253 10.31 -0.64 32.96
N ILE A 254 10.58 -1.81 32.37
CA ILE A 254 10.01 -2.19 31.06
C ILE A 254 8.48 -2.27 31.10
N LYS A 255 7.89 -2.82 32.17
CA LYS A 255 6.43 -2.90 32.32
C LYS A 255 5.75 -1.53 32.41
N ASN A 256 6.46 -0.51 32.87
CA ASN A 256 5.93 0.83 33.02
C ASN A 256 6.40 1.79 31.92
N ILE A 257 7.03 1.33 30.83
CA ILE A 257 7.54 2.23 29.78
C ILE A 257 6.45 3.11 29.15
N GLU A 258 5.22 2.60 29.03
CA GLU A 258 4.10 3.38 28.50
C GLU A 258 3.78 4.58 29.41
N LYS A 259 4.13 4.50 30.71
CA LYS A 259 4.02 5.60 31.68
C LYS A 259 5.19 6.57 31.61
N VAL A 260 6.27 6.28 30.86
CA VAL A 260 7.48 7.11 30.73
C VAL A 260 7.38 8.09 29.55
N GLN A 261 6.21 8.19 28.88
CA GLN A 261 5.98 9.01 27.67
C GLN A 261 7.09 8.83 26.61
N PRO A 262 6.99 7.78 25.76
CA PRO A 262 7.97 7.54 24.72
C PRO A 262 8.13 8.75 23.78
N LYS A 263 9.34 8.95 23.29
CA LYS A 263 9.63 9.94 22.25
C LYS A 263 9.38 9.33 20.88
N TYR A 264 8.85 10.14 19.96
CA TYR A 264 8.50 9.71 18.61
C TYR A 264 9.16 10.62 17.58
N SER A 265 9.84 10.02 16.61
CA SER A 265 10.42 10.72 15.47
C SER A 265 9.85 10.13 14.18
N HIS A 266 9.30 11.00 13.32
CA HIS A 266 8.79 10.62 12.01
C HIS A 266 9.67 11.24 10.94
N LYS A 267 10.09 10.42 9.96
CA LYS A 267 10.87 10.91 8.83
C LYS A 267 10.03 11.93 8.04
N VAL A 268 10.55 13.15 7.97
CA VAL A 268 9.96 14.23 7.16
C VAL A 268 10.28 13.99 5.68
N ASP A 269 9.27 14.12 4.82
CA ASP A 269 9.42 14.00 3.37
C ASP A 269 9.38 15.36 2.69
N ARG A 270 10.56 15.86 2.31
CA ARG A 270 10.76 17.12 1.58
C ARG A 270 11.02 16.94 0.09
N LYS A 271 10.99 15.69 -0.41
CA LYS A 271 11.44 15.36 -1.76
C LYS A 271 10.52 16.01 -2.82
N PRO A 272 11.04 16.87 -3.72
CA PRO A 272 10.26 17.38 -4.84
C PRO A 272 10.05 16.31 -5.93
N ASN A 273 9.24 16.66 -6.94
CA ASN A 273 9.01 15.82 -8.11
C ASN A 273 8.57 14.39 -7.76
N ARG A 274 7.55 14.27 -6.90
CA ARG A 274 6.77 13.04 -6.74
C ARG A 274 5.63 13.02 -7.77
N MET A 275 4.76 12.01 -7.67
CA MET A 275 3.56 11.93 -8.51
C MET A 275 2.73 13.21 -8.39
N LEU A 276 2.45 13.85 -9.52
CA LEU A 276 1.74 15.14 -9.58
C LEU A 276 0.23 14.98 -9.38
N TYR A 277 -0.36 14.00 -10.07
CA TYR A 277 -1.81 13.74 -10.14
C TYR A 277 -2.06 12.23 -10.26
N ASP A 278 -3.32 11.81 -10.14
CA ASP A 278 -3.68 10.43 -10.48
C ASP A 278 -3.51 10.18 -12.00
N GLN A 279 -3.03 8.99 -12.37
CA GLN A 279 -2.76 8.63 -13.78
C GLN A 279 -4.02 8.57 -14.64
N GLN A 280 -5.19 8.34 -14.04
CA GLN A 280 -6.44 8.18 -14.79
C GLN A 280 -6.92 9.53 -15.33
N ILE A 281 -6.91 9.65 -16.65
CA ILE A 281 -7.53 10.76 -17.36
C ILE A 281 -9.05 10.63 -17.30
N LYS A 282 -9.74 11.72 -16.96
CA LYS A 282 -11.20 11.78 -16.90
C LYS A 282 -11.75 12.69 -17.99
N SER A 283 -12.86 12.27 -18.59
CA SER A 283 -13.66 13.14 -19.46
C SER A 283 -14.67 13.91 -18.62
N THR A 284 -15.13 15.04 -19.12
CA THR A 284 -16.15 15.88 -18.47
C THR A 284 -17.37 16.06 -19.37
N ARG A 285 -18.51 16.44 -18.82
CA ARG A 285 -19.69 16.88 -19.56
C ARG A 285 -20.33 18.05 -18.83
N GLU A 286 -20.85 19.00 -19.60
CA GLU A 286 -21.69 20.07 -19.06
C GLU A 286 -23.14 19.61 -18.99
N ARG A 287 -23.79 19.88 -17.86
CA ARG A 287 -25.21 19.62 -17.62
C ARG A 287 -25.70 20.65 -16.60
N ASP A 288 -26.81 21.32 -16.91
CA ASP A 288 -27.46 22.31 -16.03
C ASP A 288 -26.49 23.40 -15.54
N GLY A 289 -25.64 23.90 -16.44
CA GLY A 289 -24.63 24.93 -16.16
C GLY A 289 -23.46 24.47 -15.27
N LYS A 290 -23.36 23.17 -14.96
CA LYS A 290 -22.28 22.57 -14.17
C LYS A 290 -21.50 21.57 -15.00
N ILE A 291 -20.19 21.53 -14.77
CA ILE A 291 -19.32 20.53 -15.39
C ILE A 291 -19.22 19.32 -14.45
N PHE A 292 -19.53 18.14 -14.96
CA PHE A 292 -19.47 16.86 -14.24
C PHE A 292 -18.33 15.98 -14.76
N ILE A 293 -17.72 15.23 -13.85
CA ILE A 293 -16.74 14.20 -14.18
C ILE A 293 -17.47 12.96 -14.72
N ILE A 294 -16.95 12.36 -15.78
CA ILE A 294 -17.49 11.10 -16.33
C ILE A 294 -16.64 9.93 -15.86
N THR A 295 -17.29 9.02 -15.13
CA THR A 295 -16.76 7.72 -14.72
C THR A 295 -17.54 6.60 -15.44
N LYS A 296 -17.11 5.35 -15.26
CA LYS A 296 -17.80 4.16 -15.76
C LYS A 296 -17.80 3.02 -14.76
N TYR A 297 -18.90 2.28 -14.71
CA TYR A 297 -18.93 0.94 -14.17
C TYR A 297 -18.25 0.02 -15.19
N LYS A 298 -17.07 -0.50 -14.84
CA LYS A 298 -16.29 -1.39 -15.72
C LYS A 298 -16.75 -2.83 -15.56
N ASN A 299 -16.97 -3.55 -16.65
CA ASN A 299 -17.40 -4.95 -16.66
C ASN A 299 -18.60 -5.19 -15.72
N ILE A 300 -19.80 -4.88 -16.19
CA ILE A 300 -21.04 -5.02 -15.42
C ILE A 300 -21.37 -6.48 -15.04
N TYR A 301 -20.68 -7.47 -15.59
CA TYR A 301 -20.88 -8.90 -15.34
C TYR A 301 -20.01 -9.46 -14.19
N GLY A 302 -19.23 -8.61 -13.51
CA GLY A 302 -18.35 -9.06 -12.43
C GLY A 302 -19.11 -9.73 -11.28
N LYS A 303 -18.53 -10.80 -10.71
CA LYS A 303 -19.03 -11.50 -9.51
C LYS A 303 -18.25 -11.05 -8.27
N GLY A 304 -18.87 -11.12 -7.08
CA GLY A 304 -18.31 -10.68 -5.79
C GLY A 304 -18.98 -9.44 -5.21
N ALA A 305 -18.82 -9.17 -3.91
CA ALA A 305 -19.49 -8.07 -3.22
C ALA A 305 -18.98 -6.70 -3.72
N GLY A 306 -19.90 -5.76 -3.98
CA GLY A 306 -19.56 -4.40 -4.41
C GLY A 306 -19.06 -4.31 -5.86
N ASN A 307 -19.39 -5.31 -6.68
CA ASN A 307 -19.05 -5.33 -8.10
C ASN A 307 -19.77 -4.20 -8.89
N SER A 308 -19.35 -3.99 -10.14
CA SER A 308 -19.88 -2.93 -11.00
C SER A 308 -21.36 -3.10 -11.34
N GLY A 309 -21.84 -4.34 -11.51
CA GLY A 309 -23.23 -4.62 -11.84
C GLY A 309 -24.18 -4.38 -10.68
N GLU A 310 -23.78 -4.73 -9.45
CA GLU A 310 -24.51 -4.40 -8.22
C GLU A 310 -24.66 -2.88 -8.05
N LYS A 311 -23.57 -2.13 -8.27
CA LYS A 311 -23.59 -0.67 -8.23
C LYS A 311 -24.43 -0.05 -9.35
N LEU A 312 -24.42 -0.67 -10.54
CA LEU A 312 -25.24 -0.24 -11.66
C LEU A 312 -26.74 -0.51 -11.40
N LYS A 313 -27.11 -1.68 -10.84
CA LYS A 313 -28.49 -1.99 -10.42
C LYS A 313 -28.98 -0.89 -9.48
N LYS A 314 -28.21 -0.60 -8.42
CA LYS A 314 -28.52 0.46 -7.47
C LYS A 314 -28.69 1.82 -8.17
N LYS A 315 -27.80 2.15 -9.09
CA LYS A 315 -27.85 3.42 -9.83
C LYS A 315 -29.09 3.53 -10.73
N ILE A 316 -29.46 2.46 -11.43
CA ILE A 316 -30.67 2.43 -12.30
C ILE A 316 -31.94 2.62 -11.47
N LEU A 317 -32.00 2.03 -10.27
CA LEU A 317 -33.18 2.11 -9.40
C LEU A 317 -33.30 3.46 -8.66
N GLU A 318 -32.18 4.01 -8.19
CA GLU A 318 -32.20 5.20 -7.32
C GLU A 318 -32.00 6.52 -8.07
N LYS A 319 -31.11 6.54 -9.08
CA LYS A 319 -30.67 7.76 -9.80
C LYS A 319 -30.37 7.47 -11.27
N PRO A 320 -31.36 6.98 -12.05
CA PRO A 320 -31.15 6.61 -13.45
C PRO A 320 -30.65 7.78 -14.31
N GLU A 321 -31.02 9.01 -13.96
CA GLU A 321 -30.60 10.24 -14.61
C GLU A 321 -29.10 10.53 -14.52
N ASP A 322 -28.35 9.85 -13.65
CA ASP A 322 -26.88 9.93 -13.66
C ASP A 322 -26.27 9.13 -14.81
N LEU A 323 -27.00 8.21 -15.44
CA LEU A 323 -26.46 7.37 -16.51
C LEU A 323 -26.51 8.12 -17.84
N LEU A 324 -25.41 8.13 -18.58
CA LEU A 324 -25.40 8.77 -19.90
C LEU A 324 -26.36 8.06 -20.86
N MET A 325 -26.50 6.74 -20.71
CA MET A 325 -27.41 5.94 -21.52
C MET A 325 -28.88 6.30 -21.30
N TYR A 326 -29.26 6.75 -20.10
CA TYR A 326 -30.63 7.17 -19.81
C TYR A 326 -31.07 8.32 -20.72
N HIS A 327 -30.19 9.29 -20.98
CA HIS A 327 -30.48 10.46 -21.81
C HIS A 327 -30.29 10.23 -23.31
N HIS A 328 -29.35 9.35 -23.69
CA HIS A 328 -28.91 9.22 -25.08
C HIS A 328 -29.35 7.92 -25.76
N ASP A 329 -29.80 6.93 -25.01
CA ASP A 329 -30.29 5.65 -25.53
C ASP A 329 -31.31 5.00 -24.55
N PRO A 330 -32.53 5.58 -24.45
CA PRO A 330 -33.56 5.09 -23.55
C PRO A 330 -33.99 3.65 -23.83
N GLN A 331 -33.92 3.21 -25.10
CA GLN A 331 -34.30 1.85 -25.49
C GLN A 331 -33.36 0.79 -24.88
N THR A 332 -32.05 1.02 -24.95
CA THR A 332 -31.09 0.12 -24.28
C THR A 332 -31.17 0.24 -22.75
N PHE A 333 -31.46 1.43 -22.22
CA PHE A 333 -31.70 1.61 -20.79
C PHE A 333 -32.89 0.77 -20.29
N ASN A 334 -34.03 0.80 -20.99
CA ASN A 334 -35.20 0.00 -20.63
C ASN A 334 -34.88 -1.50 -20.65
N LYS A 335 -34.10 -1.96 -21.62
CA LYS A 335 -33.61 -3.35 -21.65
C LYS A 335 -32.80 -3.72 -20.40
N LEU A 336 -31.97 -2.83 -19.86
CA LEU A 336 -31.27 -3.09 -18.59
C LEU A 336 -32.23 -3.10 -17.39
N LYS A 337 -33.27 -2.26 -17.43
CA LYS A 337 -34.29 -2.21 -16.38
C LYS A 337 -35.13 -3.49 -16.37
N GLU A 338 -35.56 -3.98 -17.53
CA GLU A 338 -36.26 -5.26 -17.70
C GLU A 338 -35.44 -6.42 -17.13
N ILE A 339 -34.12 -6.44 -17.37
CA ILE A 339 -33.22 -7.45 -16.77
C ILE A 339 -33.25 -7.34 -15.24
N ILE A 340 -33.26 -6.16 -14.64
CA ILE A 340 -33.36 -6.03 -13.19
C ILE A 340 -34.69 -6.58 -12.67
N GLU A 341 -35.78 -6.37 -13.41
CA GLU A 341 -37.13 -6.84 -13.07
C GLU A 341 -37.24 -8.37 -13.18
N CYS A 342 -36.57 -9.00 -14.15
CA CYS A 342 -36.52 -10.47 -14.28
C CYS A 342 -35.69 -11.17 -13.20
N TYR A 343 -34.74 -10.48 -12.57
CA TYR A 343 -33.85 -11.03 -11.54
C TYR A 343 -33.90 -10.16 -10.25
N PRO A 344 -35.05 -10.06 -9.57
CA PRO A 344 -35.27 -9.10 -8.48
C PRO A 344 -34.34 -9.35 -7.28
N ASP A 345 -34.14 -10.62 -6.91
CA ASP A 345 -33.32 -11.05 -5.77
C ASP A 345 -31.82 -11.10 -6.08
N SER A 346 -31.44 -10.93 -7.34
CA SER A 346 -30.03 -10.99 -7.72
C SER A 346 -29.26 -9.75 -7.25
N LYS A 347 -28.09 -10.00 -6.64
CA LYS A 347 -27.13 -8.93 -6.34
C LYS A 347 -26.55 -8.30 -7.61
N ASN A 348 -26.34 -9.09 -8.65
CA ASN A 348 -25.91 -8.61 -9.96
C ASN A 348 -26.74 -9.28 -11.08
N PRO A 349 -27.91 -8.71 -11.41
CA PRO A 349 -28.83 -9.30 -12.37
C PRO A 349 -28.23 -9.39 -13.78
N PHE A 350 -27.25 -8.53 -14.11
CA PHE A 350 -26.57 -8.57 -15.39
C PHE A 350 -25.65 -9.79 -15.53
N ALA A 351 -25.03 -10.25 -14.43
CA ALA A 351 -24.19 -11.45 -14.44
C ALA A 351 -25.03 -12.72 -14.59
N ASP A 352 -26.23 -12.75 -14.02
CA ASP A 352 -27.14 -13.90 -14.10
C ASP A 352 -27.76 -13.98 -15.49
N TYR A 353 -28.24 -12.85 -16.03
CA TYR A 353 -28.66 -12.76 -17.43
C TYR A 353 -27.54 -13.22 -18.39
N PHE A 354 -26.29 -12.83 -18.12
CA PHE A 354 -25.15 -13.24 -18.93
C PHE A 354 -24.92 -14.75 -18.92
N ALA A 355 -25.15 -15.41 -17.79
CA ALA A 355 -25.00 -16.86 -17.67
C ALA A 355 -26.05 -17.63 -18.49
N GLU A 356 -27.28 -17.09 -18.59
CA GLU A 356 -28.40 -17.74 -19.27
C GLU A 356 -28.53 -17.37 -20.75
N HIS A 357 -28.26 -16.10 -21.09
CA HIS A 357 -28.57 -15.53 -22.40
C HIS A 357 -27.36 -14.95 -23.13
N GLY A 358 -26.19 -14.94 -22.50
CA GLY A 358 -24.98 -14.33 -23.04
C GLY A 358 -24.97 -12.80 -22.96
N LEU A 359 -24.07 -12.16 -23.71
CA LEU A 359 -23.78 -10.73 -23.56
C LEU A 359 -25.00 -9.84 -23.85
N ILE A 360 -25.23 -8.86 -22.97
CA ILE A 360 -26.25 -7.84 -23.19
C ILE A 360 -25.81 -6.97 -24.36
N LYS A 361 -26.64 -6.91 -25.40
CA LYS A 361 -26.43 -6.09 -26.59
C LYS A 361 -27.27 -4.83 -26.55
N LYS A 362 -26.68 -3.72 -27.04
CA LYS A 362 -27.39 -2.46 -27.33
C LYS A 362 -28.63 -2.75 -28.19
N TYR A 363 -29.71 -2.04 -27.91
CA TYR A 363 -30.95 -2.19 -28.67
C TYR A 363 -30.70 -1.96 -30.18
N SER A 364 -31.29 -2.84 -30.99
CA SER A 364 -31.37 -2.71 -32.44
C SER A 364 -32.53 -3.57 -32.94
N LYS A 365 -33.20 -3.13 -34.01
CA LYS A 365 -34.38 -3.84 -34.57
C LYS A 365 -34.11 -5.31 -34.91
N LYS A 366 -32.87 -5.64 -35.33
CA LYS A 366 -32.44 -7.00 -35.72
C LYS A 366 -31.60 -7.72 -34.66
N ASN A 367 -31.53 -7.20 -33.43
CA ASN A 367 -30.70 -7.72 -32.33
C ASN A 367 -29.20 -7.92 -32.69
N LYS A 368 -28.67 -7.09 -33.58
CA LYS A 368 -27.26 -7.06 -34.02
C LYS A 368 -26.46 -5.92 -33.37
N GLY A 369 -26.98 -5.33 -32.31
CA GLY A 369 -26.31 -4.25 -31.59
C GLY A 369 -25.01 -4.75 -30.92
N PRO A 370 -24.03 -3.85 -30.69
CA PRO A 370 -22.79 -4.20 -30.02
C PRO A 370 -23.04 -4.64 -28.58
N ALA A 371 -22.16 -5.50 -28.06
CA ALA A 371 -22.17 -5.91 -26.66
C ALA A 371 -21.82 -4.75 -25.73
N ILE A 372 -22.46 -4.73 -24.56
CA ILE A 372 -22.27 -3.73 -23.51
C ILE A 372 -21.40 -4.35 -22.42
N TYR A 373 -20.24 -3.75 -22.14
CA TYR A 373 -19.36 -4.16 -21.05
C TYR A 373 -19.33 -3.13 -19.93
N ASP A 374 -19.28 -1.86 -20.31
CA ASP A 374 -19.11 -0.73 -19.41
C ASP A 374 -20.25 0.26 -19.57
N VAL A 375 -20.70 0.86 -18.47
CA VAL A 375 -21.75 1.89 -18.48
C VAL A 375 -21.21 3.17 -17.87
N LYS A 376 -21.28 4.28 -18.63
CA LYS A 376 -20.80 5.61 -18.21
C LYS A 376 -21.87 6.37 -17.43
N PHE A 377 -21.43 7.15 -16.45
CA PHE A 377 -22.30 7.98 -15.62
C PHE A 377 -21.66 9.31 -15.24
N TYR A 378 -22.50 10.29 -14.93
CA TYR A 378 -22.17 11.54 -14.28
C TYR A 378 -21.79 11.24 -12.82
N ASP A 379 -20.53 11.50 -12.47
CA ASP A 379 -20.00 11.34 -11.12
C ASP A 379 -20.23 12.65 -10.34
N GLY A 380 -19.26 13.09 -9.52
CA GLY A 380 -19.30 14.42 -8.93
C GLY A 380 -19.10 15.58 -9.93
N SER A 381 -19.55 16.77 -9.53
CA SER A 381 -19.17 18.02 -10.19
C SER A 381 -17.65 18.21 -10.17
N LEU A 382 -17.12 18.83 -11.23
CA LEU A 382 -15.70 19.05 -11.41
C LEU A 382 -15.17 20.01 -10.33
N GLY A 383 -14.35 19.47 -9.43
CA GLY A 383 -13.63 20.24 -8.41
C GLY A 383 -12.23 20.64 -8.86
N SER A 384 -11.27 20.63 -7.92
CA SER A 384 -9.87 20.93 -8.21
C SER A 384 -9.28 19.93 -9.22
N HIS A 385 -8.73 20.45 -10.32
CA HIS A 385 -8.25 19.67 -11.45
C HIS A 385 -7.14 20.37 -12.22
N ARG A 386 -6.52 19.64 -13.15
CA ARG A 386 -5.69 20.19 -14.22
C ARG A 386 -6.23 19.78 -15.57
N GLN A 387 -6.35 20.73 -16.48
CA GLN A 387 -6.75 20.43 -17.85
C GLN A 387 -5.62 19.67 -18.57
N ASN A 388 -5.98 18.62 -19.28
CA ASN A 388 -5.09 17.91 -20.18
C ASN A 388 -5.04 18.60 -21.54
N LEU A 389 -4.07 19.51 -21.70
CA LEU A 389 -3.89 20.29 -22.93
C LEU A 389 -3.41 19.47 -24.13
N LYS A 390 -2.93 18.24 -23.92
CA LYS A 390 -2.47 17.36 -25.01
C LYS A 390 -3.62 16.73 -25.78
N GLN A 391 -4.80 16.61 -25.17
CA GLN A 391 -5.96 15.99 -25.81
C GLN A 391 -6.96 17.07 -26.22
N ARG A 392 -7.15 17.22 -27.53
CA ARG A 392 -8.17 18.11 -28.10
C ARG A 392 -9.47 17.34 -28.28
N GLY A 393 -10.59 17.97 -27.93
CA GLY A 393 -11.92 17.40 -28.09
C GLY A 393 -12.99 18.38 -27.63
N LYS A 394 -14.26 18.11 -28.02
CA LYS A 394 -15.40 18.97 -27.64
C LYS A 394 -15.54 19.15 -26.13
N ASN A 395 -15.19 18.13 -25.35
CA ASN A 395 -15.28 18.17 -23.90
C ASN A 395 -13.90 18.19 -23.27
N MET A 396 -13.77 18.90 -22.15
CA MET A 396 -12.52 18.99 -21.40
C MET A 396 -12.07 17.62 -20.88
N SER A 397 -10.79 17.33 -21.05
CA SER A 397 -10.09 16.19 -20.48
C SER A 397 -9.27 16.67 -19.29
N VAL A 398 -9.32 15.98 -18.16
CA VAL A 398 -8.76 16.47 -16.89
C VAL A 398 -7.98 15.40 -16.13
N PHE A 399 -6.97 15.86 -15.39
CA PHE A 399 -6.32 15.14 -14.30
C PHE A 399 -6.91 15.57 -12.96
N LEU A 400 -7.13 14.62 -12.06
CA LEU A 400 -7.69 14.82 -10.73
C LEU A 400 -6.66 14.50 -9.63
N SER A 401 -7.05 14.76 -8.37
CA SER A 401 -6.25 14.41 -7.19
C SER A 401 -4.85 15.03 -7.18
N ILE A 402 -4.79 16.35 -7.35
CA ILE A 402 -3.54 17.13 -7.32
C ILE A 402 -2.81 16.89 -6.00
N LYS A 403 -1.55 16.44 -6.06
CA LYS A 403 -0.76 16.09 -4.89
C LYS A 403 0.06 17.30 -4.41
N SER A 404 -0.02 17.57 -3.10
CA SER A 404 0.73 18.63 -2.42
C SER A 404 2.08 18.17 -1.91
N MET A 405 3.12 18.98 -2.05
CA MET A 405 4.42 18.77 -1.39
C MET A 405 4.38 19.28 0.05
N ARG A 406 3.90 20.52 0.24
CA ARG A 406 3.83 21.19 1.55
C ARG A 406 2.64 22.15 1.61
N ALA A 407 2.38 22.66 2.80
CA ALA A 407 1.48 23.80 3.02
C ALA A 407 2.25 24.93 3.72
N ASP A 408 2.13 26.15 3.21
CA ASP A 408 2.79 27.34 3.74
C ASP A 408 1.78 28.13 4.58
N PHE A 409 2.02 28.27 5.87
CA PHE A 409 1.10 28.88 6.82
C PHE A 409 1.39 30.35 7.04
N TYR A 410 0.31 31.14 7.13
CA TYR A 410 0.33 32.58 7.34
C TYR A 410 -0.60 32.94 8.49
N LEU A 411 -0.24 33.99 9.23
CA LEU A 411 -1.12 34.71 10.13
C LEU A 411 -1.52 36.03 9.47
N ASP A 412 -2.81 36.20 9.24
CA ASP A 412 -3.39 37.34 8.53
C ASP A 412 -4.57 37.86 9.35
N ASP A 413 -4.41 39.06 9.94
CA ASP A 413 -5.38 39.68 10.85
C ASP A 413 -5.87 38.73 11.97
N GLY A 414 -4.93 38.10 12.66
CA GLY A 414 -5.21 37.14 13.74
C GLY A 414 -5.77 35.79 13.27
N LEU A 415 -5.93 35.57 11.96
CA LEU A 415 -6.45 34.33 11.39
C LEU A 415 -5.37 33.51 10.69
N TYR A 416 -5.30 32.23 11.03
CA TYR A 416 -4.44 31.29 10.32
C TYR A 416 -5.03 30.96 8.94
N LYS A 417 -4.18 31.09 7.92
CA LYS A 417 -4.44 30.71 6.53
C LYS A 417 -3.27 29.87 6.03
N PHE A 418 -3.46 29.14 4.94
CA PHE A 418 -2.36 28.45 4.28
C PHE A 418 -2.49 28.47 2.75
N ILE A 419 -1.33 28.36 2.10
CA ILE A 419 -1.18 28.12 0.66
C ILE A 419 -0.76 26.67 0.47
N SER A 420 -1.51 25.91 -0.33
CA SER A 420 -1.06 24.60 -0.78
C SER A 420 0.02 24.77 -1.85
N VAL A 421 1.15 24.08 -1.69
CA VAL A 421 2.23 24.03 -2.69
C VAL A 421 2.21 22.66 -3.37
N PRO A 422 1.49 22.50 -4.50
CA PRO A 422 1.44 21.27 -5.24
C PRO A 422 2.72 20.98 -6.02
N TYR A 423 2.99 19.71 -6.30
CA TYR A 423 4.23 19.31 -6.98
C TYR A 423 4.36 19.93 -8.39
N ASP A 424 3.24 20.28 -9.03
CA ASP A 424 3.19 20.94 -10.34
C ASP A 424 3.34 22.47 -10.30
N MET A 425 3.42 23.04 -9.09
CA MET A 425 3.90 24.40 -8.85
C MET A 425 5.43 24.43 -8.74
N ILE A 426 6.10 23.28 -8.67
CA ILE A 426 7.55 23.22 -8.55
C ILE A 426 8.18 23.10 -9.93
N THR A 427 9.08 24.01 -10.25
CA THR A 427 9.87 24.02 -11.47
C THR A 427 11.30 23.55 -11.19
N LYS A 428 11.90 22.83 -12.13
CA LYS A 428 13.30 22.41 -12.05
C LYS A 428 14.14 23.36 -12.89
N LYS A 429 15.16 23.96 -12.29
CA LYS A 429 16.16 24.80 -12.97
C LYS A 429 17.54 24.20 -12.72
N GLY A 430 18.15 23.61 -13.75
CA GLY A 430 19.40 22.86 -13.59
C GLY A 430 19.25 21.66 -12.65
N LYS A 431 20.01 21.65 -11.55
CA LYS A 431 19.92 20.62 -10.49
C LYS A 431 18.98 21.00 -9.34
N GLU A 432 18.46 22.22 -9.35
CA GLU A 432 17.70 22.80 -8.24
C GLU A 432 16.21 22.88 -8.56
N PHE A 433 15.40 23.01 -7.51
CA PHE A 433 13.95 23.08 -7.59
C PHE A 433 13.46 24.39 -6.97
N TYR A 434 12.51 25.04 -7.63
CA TYR A 434 11.97 26.33 -7.22
C TYR A 434 10.45 26.32 -7.29
N ILE A 435 9.82 27.09 -6.41
CA ILE A 435 8.40 27.42 -6.53
C ILE A 435 8.20 28.36 -7.71
N ASP A 436 7.20 28.07 -8.52
CA ASP A 436 6.67 28.96 -9.55
C ASP A 436 5.93 30.13 -8.87
N MET A 437 6.61 31.28 -8.78
CA MET A 437 6.14 32.42 -7.99
C MET A 437 4.90 33.10 -8.58
N GLU A 438 4.66 32.99 -9.88
CA GLU A 438 3.41 33.47 -10.50
C GLU A 438 2.22 32.63 -9.99
N LYS A 439 2.36 31.30 -10.01
CA LYS A 439 1.35 30.40 -9.45
C LYS A 439 1.18 30.59 -7.94
N TYR A 440 2.27 30.83 -7.22
CA TYR A 440 2.23 31.05 -5.78
C TYR A 440 1.49 32.36 -5.43
N ALA A 441 1.79 33.46 -6.13
CA ALA A 441 1.10 34.73 -5.97
C ALA A 441 -0.39 34.61 -6.30
N GLN A 442 -0.74 33.88 -7.38
CA GLN A 442 -2.13 33.60 -7.71
C GLN A 442 -2.83 32.77 -6.63
N ALA A 443 -2.14 31.78 -6.04
CA ALA A 443 -2.68 31.01 -4.93
C ALA A 443 -2.90 31.88 -3.67
N LYS A 444 -1.96 32.78 -3.35
CA LYS A 444 -2.07 33.76 -2.26
C LYS A 444 -3.31 34.65 -2.45
N LYS A 445 -3.51 35.18 -3.66
CA LYS A 445 -4.69 35.97 -4.04
C LYS A 445 -5.99 35.18 -3.92
N ASN A 446 -6.03 33.95 -4.44
CA ASN A 446 -7.21 33.08 -4.37
C ASN A 446 -7.61 32.75 -2.92
N LYS A 447 -6.62 32.65 -2.03
CA LYS A 447 -6.80 32.43 -0.59
C LYS A 447 -7.13 33.69 0.20
N LYS A 448 -7.15 34.87 -0.46
CA LYS A 448 -7.35 36.17 0.17
C LYS A 448 -6.39 36.37 1.34
N ILE A 449 -5.12 36.00 1.14
CA ILE A 449 -4.04 36.27 2.10
C ILE A 449 -3.46 37.63 1.72
N SER A 450 -3.48 38.57 2.66
CA SER A 450 -3.02 39.93 2.42
C SER A 450 -1.50 40.00 2.18
N GLU A 451 -1.02 41.16 1.72
CA GLU A 451 0.42 41.36 1.50
C GLU A 451 1.19 41.47 2.81
N ASP A 452 0.58 42.08 3.84
CA ASP A 452 1.07 42.23 5.21
C ASP A 452 0.93 40.95 6.06
N ALA A 453 0.26 39.92 5.54
CA ALA A 453 0.15 38.63 6.21
C ALA A 453 1.54 38.05 6.54
N ARG A 454 1.75 37.72 7.81
CA ARG A 454 3.02 37.19 8.30
C ARG A 454 3.15 35.71 7.96
N PHE A 455 4.15 35.35 7.17
CA PHE A 455 4.54 33.94 7.00
C PHE A 455 5.01 33.37 8.35
N LEU A 456 4.56 32.15 8.68
CA LEU A 456 4.92 31.47 9.92
C LEU A 456 5.93 30.36 9.68
N PHE A 457 5.55 29.38 8.88
CA PHE A 457 6.35 28.19 8.58
C PHE A 457 5.71 27.38 7.43
N SER A 458 6.49 26.45 6.90
CA SER A 458 5.99 25.43 5.98
C SER A 458 5.81 24.09 6.70
N LEU A 459 4.75 23.35 6.40
CA LEU A 459 4.56 21.97 6.85
C LEU A 459 4.71 20.97 5.70
N TYR A 460 5.70 20.10 5.83
CA TYR A 460 5.94 18.92 5.00
C TYR A 460 5.38 17.66 5.65
N THR A 461 5.12 16.63 4.85
CA THR A 461 4.64 15.33 5.35
C THR A 461 5.58 14.82 6.45
N GLY A 462 5.03 14.54 7.63
CA GLY A 462 5.78 14.04 8.79
C GLY A 462 6.31 15.13 9.73
N GLU A 463 6.13 16.41 9.45
CA GLU A 463 6.48 17.48 10.40
C GLU A 463 5.45 17.60 11.52
N MET A 464 5.93 17.85 12.74
CA MET A 464 5.10 18.01 13.92
C MET A 464 4.63 19.46 14.05
N PHE A 465 3.37 19.62 14.44
CA PHE A 465 2.82 20.90 14.82
C PHE A 465 1.77 20.72 15.91
N CYS A 466 1.55 21.79 16.66
CA CYS A 466 0.55 21.86 17.70
C CYS A 466 -0.41 23.02 17.44
N TYR A 467 -1.62 22.89 17.96
CA TYR A 467 -2.59 23.98 17.97
C TYR A 467 -3.60 23.78 19.09
N GLU A 468 -4.27 24.86 19.43
CA GLU A 468 -5.43 24.85 20.33
C GLU A 468 -6.72 25.03 19.54
N LYS A 469 -7.76 24.31 19.96
CA LYS A 469 -9.10 24.45 19.42
C LYS A 469 -10.12 24.07 20.49
N ASP A 470 -11.12 24.92 20.68
CA ASP A 470 -12.20 24.68 21.63
C ASP A 470 -11.66 24.35 23.06
N TRP A 471 -10.55 25.01 23.46
CA TRP A 471 -9.81 24.82 24.73
C TRP A 471 -9.01 23.51 24.86
N ASP A 472 -9.09 22.63 23.87
CA ASP A 472 -8.25 21.45 23.79
C ASP A 472 -6.93 21.73 23.07
N TRP A 473 -5.87 21.09 23.53
CA TRP A 473 -4.55 21.13 22.89
C TRP A 473 -4.33 19.88 22.05
N TYR A 474 -3.84 20.08 20.82
CA TYR A 474 -3.62 19.02 19.84
C TYR A 474 -2.17 19.00 19.39
N GLU A 475 -1.56 17.82 19.39
CA GLU A 475 -0.24 17.56 18.84
C GLU A 475 -0.32 16.45 17.78
N LEU A 476 0.08 16.79 16.55
CA LEU A 476 -0.12 15.93 15.40
C LEU A 476 1.05 16.05 14.42
N PHE A 477 1.22 15.03 13.57
CA PHE A 477 2.07 15.14 12.38
C PHE A 477 1.24 15.58 11.18
N TYR A 478 1.75 16.52 10.39
CA TYR A 478 1.13 16.90 9.12
C TYR A 478 1.24 15.74 8.10
N ASN A 479 0.16 15.48 7.36
CA ASN A 479 0.15 14.49 6.28
C ASN A 479 0.13 15.15 4.91
N CYS A 480 -0.90 15.93 4.61
CA CYS A 480 -1.07 16.59 3.32
C CYS A 480 -2.21 17.62 3.39
N VAL A 481 -2.35 18.43 2.33
CA VAL A 481 -3.58 19.19 2.11
C VAL A 481 -4.65 18.22 1.59
N ASN A 482 -5.73 18.06 2.36
CA ASN A 482 -6.85 17.21 1.96
C ASN A 482 -7.80 17.93 1.01
N ASN A 483 -8.17 19.16 1.36
CA ASN A 483 -9.05 20.00 0.55
C ASN A 483 -8.59 21.45 0.64
N ASP A 484 -7.94 21.92 -0.42
CA ASP A 484 -7.43 23.28 -0.46
C ASP A 484 -8.55 24.33 -0.39
N THR A 485 -9.62 24.17 -1.18
CA THR A 485 -10.73 25.13 -1.22
C THR A 485 -11.44 25.28 0.14
N LYS A 486 -11.54 24.18 0.91
CA LYS A 486 -12.17 24.17 2.24
C LYS A 486 -11.17 24.43 3.39
N ASN A 487 -9.91 24.73 3.08
CA ASN A 487 -8.84 24.89 4.06
C ASN A 487 -8.68 23.69 5.01
N VAL A 488 -8.79 22.46 4.48
CA VAL A 488 -8.66 21.23 5.26
C VAL A 488 -7.33 20.56 5.00
N ILE A 489 -6.58 20.31 6.07
CA ILE A 489 -5.38 19.46 6.07
C ILE A 489 -5.73 18.08 6.65
N GLU A 490 -5.04 17.04 6.19
CA GLU A 490 -5.01 15.75 6.87
C GLU A 490 -3.78 15.69 7.78
N THR A 491 -3.97 15.11 8.96
CA THR A 491 -2.91 14.91 9.97
C THR A 491 -2.76 13.43 10.32
N ARG A 492 -1.72 13.06 11.06
CA ARG A 492 -1.53 11.71 11.64
C ARG A 492 -1.30 11.84 13.14
N TYR A 493 -1.70 10.82 13.88
CA TYR A 493 -1.34 10.71 15.29
C TYR A 493 0.17 10.51 15.46
N VAL A 494 0.70 10.98 16.59
CA VAL A 494 2.13 10.95 16.92
C VAL A 494 2.55 9.58 17.44
N ASP A 495 1.73 9.04 18.34
CA ASP A 495 2.05 7.90 19.19
C ASP A 495 1.47 6.58 18.68
N ARG A 496 0.65 6.62 17.61
CA ARG A 496 -0.11 5.47 17.14
C ARG A 496 -0.43 5.48 15.64
N PRO A 497 -0.76 4.30 15.07
CA PRO A 497 -1.24 4.22 13.71
C PRO A 497 -2.48 5.10 13.46
N SER A 498 -2.62 5.55 12.22
CA SER A 498 -3.72 6.40 11.76
C SER A 498 -4.63 5.62 10.79
N PRO A 499 -5.45 4.65 11.27
CA PRO A 499 -6.25 3.79 10.41
C PRO A 499 -7.33 4.57 9.65
N GLY A 500 -7.78 4.02 8.51
CA GLY A 500 -8.70 4.70 7.59
C GLY A 500 -10.04 5.11 8.24
N ASN A 501 -10.59 4.31 9.14
CA ASN A 501 -11.81 4.62 9.89
C ASN A 501 -11.67 5.85 10.82
N THR A 502 -10.46 6.29 11.15
CA THR A 502 -10.21 7.51 11.94
C THR A 502 -9.95 8.74 11.07
N GLN A 503 -9.91 8.59 9.74
CA GLN A 503 -9.51 9.66 8.84
C GLN A 503 -10.36 10.92 9.03
N GLY A 504 -11.69 10.79 9.20
CA GLY A 504 -12.57 11.94 9.43
C GLY A 504 -12.21 12.77 10.67
N LYS A 505 -11.68 12.14 11.73
CA LYS A 505 -11.21 12.83 12.96
C LYS A 505 -9.87 13.55 12.77
N ARG A 506 -9.14 13.23 11.70
CA ARG A 506 -7.82 13.79 11.37
C ARG A 506 -7.88 14.82 10.24
N MET A 507 -9.08 15.26 9.88
CA MET A 507 -9.32 16.34 8.92
C MET A 507 -9.48 17.65 9.67
N ILE A 508 -8.43 18.47 9.66
CA ILE A 508 -8.39 19.70 10.43
C ILE A 508 -8.66 20.88 9.50
N SER A 509 -9.74 21.61 9.79
CA SER A 509 -10.09 22.85 9.09
C SER A 509 -9.32 24.01 9.70
N ILE A 510 -8.47 24.66 8.91
CA ILE A 510 -7.67 25.82 9.32
C ILE A 510 -8.50 27.09 9.15
N GLY A 511 -8.60 27.88 10.22
CA GLY A 511 -9.37 29.13 10.24
C GLY A 511 -9.63 29.61 11.66
N LYS A 512 -10.76 30.29 11.87
CA LYS A 512 -11.09 31.06 13.10
C LYS A 512 -11.01 30.29 14.42
N LYS A 513 -11.20 28.97 14.40
CA LYS A 513 -11.22 28.14 15.63
C LYS A 513 -9.83 27.69 16.08
N ILE A 514 -8.82 27.86 15.23
CA ILE A 514 -7.45 27.44 15.52
C ILE A 514 -6.73 28.59 16.21
N LYS A 515 -6.10 28.30 17.34
CA LYS A 515 -5.27 29.22 18.13
C LYS A 515 -3.89 28.58 18.37
N ASN A 516 -2.90 29.40 18.71
CA ASN A 516 -1.56 28.96 19.14
C ASN A 516 -0.94 27.89 18.22
N LEU A 517 -1.02 28.14 16.92
CA LEU A 517 -0.51 27.22 15.90
C LEU A 517 1.03 27.32 15.82
N THR A 518 1.72 26.26 16.23
CA THR A 518 3.18 26.23 16.38
C THR A 518 3.78 24.99 15.73
N LYS A 519 4.93 25.14 15.06
CA LYS A 519 5.68 24.04 14.45
C LYS A 519 6.79 23.56 15.39
N TYR A 520 7.03 22.25 15.41
CA TYR A 520 8.15 21.65 16.13
C TYR A 520 9.08 20.91 15.18
N HIS A 521 10.39 21.16 15.32
CA HIS A 521 11.41 20.27 14.79
C HIS A 521 11.60 19.10 15.75
N VAL A 522 11.61 17.89 15.20
CA VAL A 522 11.80 16.66 15.98
C VAL A 522 13.04 15.97 15.47
N ASP A 523 14.04 15.80 16.34
CA ASP A 523 15.27 15.11 15.95
C ASP A 523 15.05 13.59 15.80
N ILE A 524 16.09 12.86 15.40
CA ILE A 524 16.01 11.40 15.18
C ILE A 524 15.72 10.61 16.47
N LEU A 525 15.96 11.20 17.64
CA LEU A 525 15.69 10.61 18.96
C LEU A 525 14.28 10.97 19.48
N GLY A 526 13.56 11.85 18.77
CA GLY A 526 12.23 12.32 19.13
C GLY A 526 12.22 13.49 20.12
N ASN A 527 13.36 14.18 20.31
CA ASN A 527 13.39 15.42 21.07
C ASN A 527 12.74 16.55 20.25
N LYS A 528 11.87 17.32 20.90
CA LYS A 528 11.08 18.37 20.27
C LYS A 528 11.73 19.73 20.52
N PHE A 529 11.85 20.52 19.46
CA PHE A 529 12.38 21.87 19.49
C PHE A 529 11.37 22.80 18.82
N GLU A 530 10.88 23.79 19.54
CA GLU A 530 9.94 24.75 18.99
C GLU A 530 10.59 25.58 17.89
N THR A 531 9.90 25.72 16.76
CA THR A 531 10.40 26.51 15.63
C THR A 531 10.07 27.98 15.86
N GLN A 532 11.07 28.78 16.22
CA GLN A 532 10.91 30.19 16.56
C GLN A 532 10.53 31.06 15.36
N GLN A 533 11.26 30.91 14.23
CA GLN A 533 11.00 31.67 13.01
C GLN A 533 11.50 30.87 11.78
N GLU A 534 10.65 30.73 10.76
CA GLU A 534 11.05 30.29 9.43
C GLU A 534 10.90 31.43 8.43
N TYR A 535 11.81 31.47 7.45
CA TYR A 535 11.70 32.38 6.32
C TYR A 535 11.09 31.65 5.13
N PHE A 536 10.25 32.36 4.38
CA PHE A 536 9.76 31.84 3.12
C PHE A 536 10.94 31.71 2.15
N LEU A 537 11.11 30.50 1.61
CA LEU A 537 12.14 30.20 0.60
C LEU A 537 11.47 29.70 -0.68
N GLU A 538 11.79 30.37 -1.79
CA GLU A 538 11.37 29.96 -3.14
C GLU A 538 12.11 28.69 -3.59
N LYS A 539 13.40 28.60 -3.23
CA LYS A 539 14.25 27.44 -3.47
C LYS A 539 13.85 26.30 -2.53
N ILE A 540 13.62 25.12 -3.10
CA ILE A 540 13.34 23.92 -2.31
C ILE A 540 14.66 23.31 -1.86
N GLY A 541 14.90 23.28 -0.55
CA GLY A 541 15.99 22.52 0.05
C GLY A 541 15.74 21.03 -0.14
N VAL A 542 16.61 20.38 -0.91
CA VAL A 542 16.56 18.93 -1.18
C VAL A 542 17.42 18.17 -0.20
#